data_AF-A0A7Y4SYH6-F1
#
_entry.id   AF-A0A7Y4SYH6-F1
#
_cell.length_a   1.000
_cell.length_b   1.000
_cell.length_c   1.000
_cell.angle_alpha   90.00
_cell.angle_beta   90.00
_cell.angle_gamma   90.00
#
_symmetry.space_group_name_H-M   'P 1'
#
loop_
_entity.id
_entity.type
_entity.pdbx_description
1 polymer ?
#
loop_
_entity_poly.entity_id
_entity_poly.type
_entity_poly.pdbx_seq_one_letter_code
_entity_poly.pdbx_strand_id
1 'polypeptide(L)'
;MKVIVCKTTVLTIFSLCLLLSLGCEEENPATFYLRKWIGVYDGTSRHWSTYPSVVNGNWQIITNESNRKVTVDVGIGVQDSALNFKITYNDSITSISENLLFSNEGVHFAQTGGGSGYGSVNIRFVADSLYYSLFQKCGIPCSSGIDFKIKKI
;
A
#
# COMPACT_ATOMS: atom_id res chain seq x y z
N MET A 1 39.98 59.31 25.14
CA MET A 1 39.04 58.17 25.27
C MET A 1 38.38 57.95 23.91
N LYS A 2 38.67 56.84 23.21
CA LYS A 2 38.07 56.51 21.91
C LYS A 2 36.96 55.48 22.14
N VAL A 3 35.72 55.85 21.85
CA VAL A 3 34.57 54.95 21.89
C VAL A 3 34.54 54.14 20.60
N ILE A 4 34.73 52.83 20.71
CA ILE A 4 34.59 51.87 19.61
C ILE A 4 33.10 51.63 19.43
N VAL A 5 32.53 52.20 18.37
CA VAL A 5 31.12 51.96 18.02
C VAL A 5 31.00 50.61 17.32
N CYS A 6 30.14 49.79 17.94
CA CYS A 6 29.70 48.45 17.59
C CYS A 6 29.47 48.25 16.08
N LYS A 7 30.16 47.27 15.49
CA LYS A 7 30.02 46.81 14.09
C LYS A 7 29.60 45.33 14.03
N THR A 8 28.92 44.85 15.07
CA THR A 8 28.67 43.40 15.26
C THR A 8 27.25 42.98 14.84
N THR A 9 26.33 43.92 14.65
CA THR A 9 24.90 43.62 14.43
C THR A 9 24.53 43.25 12.99
N VAL A 10 25.36 43.58 12.00
CA VAL A 10 25.04 43.33 10.58
C VAL A 10 25.40 41.90 10.15
N LEU A 11 26.41 41.28 10.78
CA LEU A 11 26.88 39.94 10.41
C LEU A 11 25.91 38.82 10.84
N THR A 12 25.19 39.02 11.95
CA THR A 12 24.29 38.01 12.53
C THR A 12 22.99 37.87 11.74
N ILE A 13 22.48 38.95 11.12
CA ILE A 13 21.24 38.92 10.33
C ILE A 13 21.43 38.13 9.02
N PHE A 14 22.57 38.27 8.36
CA PHE A 14 22.87 37.54 7.12
C PHE A 14 23.04 36.03 7.36
N SER A 15 23.63 35.65 8.49
CA SER A 15 23.79 34.25 8.86
C SER A 15 22.47 33.58 9.27
N LEU A 16 21.53 34.33 9.85
CA LEU A 16 20.19 33.86 10.19
C LEU A 16 19.33 33.63 8.93
N CYS A 17 19.45 34.49 7.92
CA CYS A 17 18.76 34.29 6.63
C CYS A 17 19.30 33.09 5.84
N LEU A 18 20.60 32.81 5.91
CA LEU A 18 21.20 31.63 5.25
C LEU A 18 20.75 30.31 5.91
N LEU A 19 20.57 30.31 7.24
CA LEU A 19 20.05 29.16 7.97
C LEU A 19 18.56 28.90 7.69
N LEU A 20 17.78 29.94 7.38
CA LEU A 20 16.38 29.80 6.98
C LEU A 20 16.22 29.28 5.55
N SER A 21 17.19 29.51 4.65
CA SER A 21 17.16 28.96 3.28
C SER A 21 17.57 27.48 3.17
N LEU A 22 18.16 26.90 4.22
CA LEU A 22 18.58 25.49 4.26
C LEU A 22 17.50 24.54 4.85
N GLY A 23 16.34 25.08 5.24
CA GLY A 23 15.27 24.30 5.89
C GLY A 23 14.07 23.93 5.03
N CYS A 24 14.02 24.36 3.76
CA CYS A 24 13.01 23.89 2.82
C CYS A 24 13.57 22.69 2.05
N GLU A 25 13.52 21.51 2.65
CA GLU A 25 13.43 20.30 1.83
C GLU A 25 12.11 20.41 1.05
N GLU A 26 12.21 20.57 -0.27
CA GLU A 26 11.06 20.54 -1.15
C GLU A 26 10.52 19.10 -1.11
N GLU A 27 9.54 18.87 -0.24
CA GLU A 27 8.75 17.64 -0.22
C GLU A 27 8.24 17.42 -1.64
N ASN A 28 8.75 16.39 -2.33
CA ASN A 28 8.40 16.11 -3.72
C ASN A 28 6.87 16.08 -3.86
N PRO A 29 6.24 17.02 -4.59
CA PRO A 29 4.79 17.13 -4.66
C PRO A 29 4.11 15.86 -5.21
N ALA A 30 4.86 15.01 -5.93
CA ALA A 30 4.41 13.69 -6.37
C ALA A 30 4.15 12.70 -5.22
N THR A 31 4.65 12.94 -4.01
CA THR A 31 4.41 12.08 -2.84
C THR A 31 3.33 12.62 -1.90
N PHE A 32 2.97 13.90 -2.02
CA PHE A 32 2.04 14.57 -1.09
C PHE A 32 0.65 13.93 -1.09
N TYR A 33 0.13 13.57 -2.26
CA TYR A 33 -1.23 13.03 -2.37
C TYR A 33 -1.37 11.62 -1.76
N LEU A 34 -0.27 10.87 -1.63
CA LEU A 34 -0.26 9.52 -1.05
C LEU A 34 -0.47 9.53 0.46
N ARG A 35 -0.13 10.64 1.14
CA ARG A 35 -0.12 10.74 2.61
C ARG A 35 -1.45 10.40 3.27
N LYS A 36 -2.56 10.70 2.59
CA LYS A 36 -3.92 10.38 3.08
C LYS A 36 -4.14 8.87 3.29
N TRP A 37 -3.40 8.03 2.55
CA TRP A 37 -3.54 6.56 2.60
C TRP A 37 -2.53 5.87 3.51
N ILE A 38 -1.47 6.55 3.94
CA ILE A 38 -0.51 6.01 4.92
C ILE A 38 -1.24 5.71 6.23
N GLY A 39 -0.92 4.58 6.84
CA GLY A 39 -1.40 4.19 8.16
C GLY A 39 -1.66 2.70 8.25
N VAL A 40 -2.26 2.32 9.37
CA VAL A 40 -2.62 0.93 9.63
C VAL A 40 -4.10 0.73 9.37
N TYR A 41 -4.43 -0.39 8.73
CA TYR A 41 -5.80 -0.81 8.46
C TYR A 41 -6.04 -2.18 9.06
N ASP A 42 -7.24 -2.42 9.58
CA ASP A 42 -7.59 -3.69 10.20
C ASP A 42 -8.99 -4.19 9.82
N GLY A 43 -9.16 -5.51 9.91
CA GLY A 43 -10.44 -6.15 9.69
C GLY A 43 -10.30 -7.65 9.43
N THR A 44 -11.08 -8.15 8.48
CA THR A 44 -11.14 -9.57 8.14
C THR A 44 -10.93 -9.78 6.65
N SER A 45 -10.06 -10.73 6.30
CA SER A 45 -9.86 -11.22 4.95
C SER A 45 -10.58 -12.52 4.70
N ARG A 46 -11.07 -12.67 3.47
CA ARG A 46 -11.57 -13.93 2.93
C ARG A 46 -10.50 -14.54 2.05
N HIS A 47 -10.16 -15.79 2.31
CA HIS A 47 -9.27 -16.61 1.52
C HIS A 47 -10.11 -17.71 0.90
N TRP A 48 -10.06 -17.85 -0.42
CA TRP A 48 -10.93 -18.79 -1.11
C TRP A 48 -10.20 -19.53 -2.23
N SER A 49 -10.73 -20.70 -2.58
CA SER A 49 -10.34 -21.46 -3.74
C SER A 49 -11.53 -22.20 -4.34
N THR A 50 -11.51 -22.36 -5.66
CA THR A 50 -12.49 -23.09 -6.45
C THR A 50 -11.77 -24.09 -7.33
N TYR A 51 -12.24 -25.34 -7.38
CA TYR A 51 -11.67 -26.38 -8.23
C TYR A 51 -12.74 -27.41 -8.61
N PRO A 52 -12.59 -28.12 -9.74
CA PRO A 52 -13.55 -29.15 -10.12
C PRO A 52 -13.31 -30.42 -9.30
N SER A 53 -14.37 -31.14 -8.97
CA SER A 53 -14.29 -32.46 -8.37
C SER A 53 -15.48 -33.32 -8.78
N VAL A 54 -15.34 -34.64 -8.64
CA VAL A 54 -16.44 -35.59 -8.87
C VAL A 54 -17.11 -35.89 -7.54
N VAL A 55 -18.38 -35.51 -7.42
CA VAL A 55 -19.22 -35.77 -6.25
C VAL A 55 -20.40 -36.62 -6.69
N ASN A 56 -20.54 -37.82 -6.10
CA ASN A 56 -21.59 -38.78 -6.46
C ASN A 56 -21.68 -39.04 -7.98
N GLY A 57 -20.52 -39.18 -8.64
CA GLY A 57 -20.42 -39.46 -10.08
C GLY A 57 -20.64 -38.26 -11.01
N ASN A 58 -20.88 -37.05 -10.47
CA ASN A 58 -21.10 -35.84 -11.26
C ASN A 58 -19.99 -34.80 -11.06
N TRP A 59 -19.60 -34.12 -12.13
CA TRP A 59 -18.65 -33.01 -12.06
C TRP A 59 -19.31 -31.79 -11.39
N GLN A 60 -18.67 -31.27 -10.36
CA GLN A 60 -19.10 -30.10 -9.61
C GLN A 60 -17.91 -29.17 -9.35
N ILE A 61 -18.18 -27.88 -9.21
CA ILE A 61 -17.19 -26.93 -8.71
C ILE A 61 -17.30 -26.90 -7.18
N ILE A 62 -16.20 -27.26 -6.52
CA ILE A 62 -16.07 -27.15 -5.07
C ILE A 62 -15.48 -25.79 -4.75
N THR A 63 -16.06 -25.11 -3.77
CA THR A 63 -15.56 -23.85 -3.23
C THR A 63 -15.18 -24.05 -1.78
N ASN A 64 -13.94 -23.73 -1.43
CA ASN A 64 -13.47 -23.68 -0.06
C ASN A 64 -13.17 -22.23 0.28
N GLU A 65 -13.58 -21.80 1.47
CA GLU A 65 -13.27 -20.46 1.97
C GLU A 65 -12.97 -20.47 3.46
N SER A 66 -12.16 -19.51 3.89
CA SER A 66 -11.83 -19.27 5.29
C SER A 66 -11.63 -17.78 5.53
N ASN A 67 -11.94 -17.34 6.74
CA ASN A 67 -11.77 -15.96 7.14
C ASN A 67 -10.59 -15.84 8.12
N ARG A 68 -9.80 -14.77 7.99
CA ARG A 68 -8.68 -14.46 8.88
C ARG A 68 -8.74 -12.99 9.28
N LYS A 69 -8.37 -12.64 10.51
CA LYS A 69 -8.10 -11.22 10.76
C LYS A 69 -6.86 -10.81 9.99
N VAL A 70 -6.88 -9.59 9.51
CA VAL A 70 -5.82 -9.00 8.72
C VAL A 70 -5.51 -7.59 9.24
N THR A 71 -4.23 -7.28 9.28
CA THR A 71 -3.71 -5.94 9.50
C THR A 71 -2.83 -5.58 8.31
N VAL A 72 -3.00 -4.37 7.78
CA VAL A 72 -2.20 -3.85 6.68
C VAL A 72 -1.55 -2.56 7.11
N ASP A 73 -0.23 -2.56 7.17
CA ASP A 73 0.58 -1.35 7.35
C ASP A 73 0.93 -0.79 5.97
N VAL A 74 0.52 0.45 5.72
CA VAL A 74 0.74 1.18 4.47
C VAL A 74 1.73 2.30 4.72
N GLY A 75 2.90 2.21 4.09
CA GLY A 75 3.97 3.21 4.14
C GLY A 75 4.28 3.82 2.77
N ILE A 76 5.07 4.89 2.76
CA ILE A 76 5.60 5.49 1.52
C ILE A 76 6.67 4.57 0.92
N GLY A 77 6.58 4.34 -0.39
CA GLY A 77 7.61 3.66 -1.18
C GLY A 77 8.80 4.57 -1.48
N VAL A 78 9.86 3.99 -2.06
CA VAL A 78 11.05 4.76 -2.47
C VAL A 78 10.90 5.43 -3.83
N GLN A 79 9.94 4.99 -4.63
CA GLN A 79 9.61 5.57 -5.92
C GLN A 79 8.49 6.62 -5.78
N ASP A 80 8.50 7.61 -6.67
CA ASP A 80 7.41 8.55 -6.79
C ASP A 80 6.09 7.81 -7.05
N SER A 81 5.00 8.30 -6.47
CA SER A 81 3.67 7.69 -6.59
C SER A 81 3.57 6.26 -6.01
N ALA A 82 4.52 5.82 -5.18
CA ALA A 82 4.57 4.45 -4.68
C ALA A 82 4.22 4.28 -3.20
N LEU A 83 3.55 3.19 -2.86
CA LEU A 83 3.26 2.76 -1.50
C LEU A 83 3.83 1.36 -1.23
N ASN A 84 4.22 1.14 0.02
CA ASN A 84 4.63 -0.16 0.54
C ASN A 84 3.50 -0.74 1.40
N PHE A 85 3.27 -2.03 1.26
CA PHE A 85 2.24 -2.78 1.99
C PHE A 85 2.91 -3.90 2.78
N LYS A 86 2.64 -3.95 4.08
CA LYS A 86 2.93 -5.11 4.92
C LYS A 86 1.60 -5.67 5.42
N ILE A 87 1.21 -6.81 4.87
CA ILE A 87 -0.04 -7.50 5.19
C ILE A 87 0.28 -8.62 6.17
N THR A 88 -0.31 -8.57 7.35
CA THR A 88 -0.17 -9.58 8.40
C THR A 88 -1.51 -10.24 8.67
N TYR A 89 -1.55 -11.57 8.56
CA TYR A 89 -2.70 -12.38 8.97
C TYR A 89 -2.48 -12.93 10.39
N ASN A 90 -3.57 -13.32 11.05
CA ASN A 90 -3.62 -13.87 12.44
C ASN A 90 -2.53 -14.91 12.83
N ASP A 91 -1.83 -15.49 11.87
CA ASP A 91 -0.94 -16.65 11.99
C ASP A 91 0.51 -16.40 11.50
N SER A 92 1.03 -15.18 11.63
CA SER A 92 2.44 -14.80 11.31
C SER A 92 2.81 -14.72 9.83
N ILE A 93 1.88 -15.10 8.92
CA ILE A 93 2.09 -14.94 7.49
C ILE A 93 2.11 -13.45 7.17
N THR A 94 3.29 -12.99 6.77
CA THR A 94 3.50 -11.61 6.34
C THR A 94 3.75 -11.61 4.84
N SER A 95 2.89 -10.91 4.09
CA SER A 95 3.16 -10.59 2.70
C SER A 95 3.64 -9.15 2.64
N ILE A 96 4.75 -8.92 1.95
CA ILE A 96 5.31 -7.60 1.72
C ILE A 96 5.17 -7.33 0.22
N SER A 97 4.61 -6.18 -0.12
CA SER A 97 4.58 -5.66 -1.48
C SER A 97 5.17 -4.26 -1.47
N GLU A 98 6.31 -4.11 -2.13
CA GLU A 98 7.06 -2.86 -2.14
C GLU A 98 6.84 -2.10 -3.44
N ASN A 99 6.86 -0.77 -3.33
CA ASN A 99 6.82 0.17 -4.46
C ASN A 99 5.65 -0.04 -5.42
N LEU A 100 4.46 -0.32 -4.88
CA LEU A 100 3.24 -0.40 -5.67
C LEU A 100 2.84 1.02 -6.11
N LEU A 101 2.74 1.25 -7.42
CA LEU A 101 2.39 2.56 -7.97
C LEU A 101 0.89 2.83 -7.87
N PHE A 102 0.50 3.99 -7.34
CA PHE A 102 -0.88 4.42 -7.17
C PHE A 102 -1.17 5.71 -7.94
N SER A 103 -2.32 5.75 -8.61
CA SER A 103 -2.83 6.99 -9.17
C SER A 103 -3.35 7.94 -8.07
N ASN A 104 -3.66 9.19 -8.42
CA ASN A 104 -4.22 10.20 -7.49
C ASN A 104 -5.58 9.78 -6.89
N GLU A 105 -6.28 8.85 -7.55
CA GLU A 105 -7.54 8.24 -7.14
C GLU A 105 -7.34 7.07 -6.15
N GLY A 106 -6.10 6.66 -5.88
CA GLY A 106 -5.78 5.63 -4.90
C GLY A 106 -6.02 4.22 -5.41
N VAL A 107 -5.78 4.02 -6.70
CA VAL A 107 -5.95 2.73 -7.36
C VAL A 107 -4.59 2.21 -7.80
N HIS A 108 -4.35 0.94 -7.49
CA HIS A 108 -3.26 0.13 -8.05
C HIS A 108 -3.86 -1.11 -8.70
N PHE A 109 -3.41 -1.41 -9.90
CA PHE A 109 -3.78 -2.63 -10.60
C PHE A 109 -2.56 -3.21 -11.30
N ALA A 110 -2.33 -4.50 -11.07
CA ALA A 110 -1.31 -5.26 -11.77
C ALA A 110 -1.85 -6.63 -12.18
N GLN A 111 -1.41 -7.08 -13.34
CA GLN A 111 -1.69 -8.39 -13.87
C GLN A 111 -0.40 -9.14 -14.12
N THR A 112 -0.46 -10.45 -13.95
CA THR A 112 0.66 -11.35 -14.22
C THR A 112 0.16 -12.55 -15.03
N GLY A 113 1.04 -13.07 -15.89
CA GLY A 113 0.74 -14.24 -16.71
C GLY A 113 -0.36 -14.02 -17.76
N GLY A 114 -0.92 -15.14 -18.22
CA GLY A 114 -1.98 -15.18 -19.24
C GLY A 114 -2.61 -16.57 -19.32
N GLY A 115 -3.79 -16.68 -19.91
CA GLY A 115 -4.48 -17.96 -20.08
C GLY A 115 -4.75 -18.68 -18.75
N SER A 116 -4.12 -19.84 -18.57
CA SER A 116 -4.23 -20.70 -17.37
C SER A 116 -3.37 -20.27 -16.19
N GLY A 117 -2.40 -19.37 -16.42
CA GLY A 117 -1.51 -18.82 -15.39
C GLY A 117 -1.84 -17.38 -14.99
N TYR A 118 -3.01 -16.87 -15.40
CA TYR A 118 -3.42 -15.49 -15.13
C TYR A 118 -3.54 -15.23 -13.62
N GLY A 119 -2.97 -14.11 -13.17
CA GLY A 119 -3.15 -13.54 -11.85
C GLY A 119 -3.38 -12.04 -11.93
N SER A 120 -4.01 -11.48 -10.91
CA SER A 120 -4.20 -10.03 -10.79
C SER A 120 -4.30 -9.59 -9.35
N VAL A 121 -3.80 -8.39 -9.08
CA VAL A 121 -4.01 -7.68 -7.82
C VAL A 121 -4.67 -6.34 -8.12
N ASN A 122 -5.73 -6.03 -7.37
CA ASN A 122 -6.41 -4.74 -7.40
C ASN A 122 -6.46 -4.20 -5.98
N ILE A 123 -5.93 -3.00 -5.80
CA ILE A 123 -5.92 -2.29 -4.52
C ILE A 123 -6.58 -0.93 -4.74
N ARG A 124 -7.52 -0.58 -3.87
CA ARG A 124 -8.22 0.69 -3.95
C ARG A 124 -8.46 1.29 -2.57
N PHE A 125 -8.15 2.57 -2.43
CA PHE A 125 -8.57 3.35 -1.26
C PHE A 125 -9.87 4.11 -1.56
N VAL A 126 -10.83 4.06 -0.62
CA VAL A 126 -12.06 4.86 -0.67
C VAL A 126 -12.39 5.34 0.73
N ALA A 127 -12.34 6.67 0.95
CA ALA A 127 -12.42 7.27 2.28
C ALA A 127 -11.44 6.56 3.24
N ASP A 128 -11.91 6.12 4.41
CA ASP A 128 -11.09 5.44 5.42
C ASP A 128 -11.01 3.91 5.20
N SER A 129 -11.32 3.43 3.99
CA SER A 129 -11.34 2.00 3.67
C SER A 129 -10.29 1.63 2.62
N LEU A 130 -9.60 0.52 2.87
CA LEU A 130 -8.72 -0.15 1.93
C LEU A 130 -9.42 -1.41 1.39
N TYR A 131 -9.54 -1.49 0.07
CA TYR A 131 -10.04 -2.63 -0.67
C TYR A 131 -8.86 -3.35 -1.32
N TYR A 132 -8.82 -4.66 -1.16
CA TYR A 132 -7.80 -5.52 -1.74
C TYR A 132 -8.47 -6.74 -2.38
N SER A 133 -8.03 -7.09 -3.58
CA SER A 133 -8.48 -8.27 -4.30
C SER A 133 -7.30 -8.87 -5.06
N LEU A 134 -6.78 -9.98 -4.55
CA LEU A 134 -5.83 -10.85 -5.24
C LEU A 134 -6.59 -12.03 -5.85
N PHE A 135 -6.35 -12.26 -7.13
CA PHE A 135 -6.88 -13.40 -7.88
C PHE A 135 -5.74 -14.15 -8.54
N GLN A 136 -5.80 -15.48 -8.51
CA GLN A 136 -4.84 -16.34 -9.17
C GLN A 136 -5.55 -17.55 -9.78
N LYS A 137 -5.28 -17.83 -11.06
CA LYS A 137 -5.60 -19.15 -11.61
C LYS A 137 -4.55 -20.17 -11.17
N CYS A 138 -5.03 -21.32 -10.72
CA CYS A 138 -4.21 -22.47 -10.32
C CYS A 138 -4.29 -23.64 -11.33
N GLY A 139 -4.75 -23.37 -12.56
CA GLY A 139 -5.04 -24.35 -13.62
C GLY A 139 -6.45 -24.17 -14.18
N ILE A 140 -6.81 -24.82 -15.29
CA ILE A 140 -8.21 -24.85 -15.76
C ILE A 140 -8.90 -26.03 -15.08
N PRO A 141 -10.04 -25.85 -14.37
CA PRO A 141 -10.80 -24.66 -13.97
C PRO A 141 -10.58 -24.30 -12.48
N CYS A 142 -9.34 -24.30 -12.03
CA CYS A 142 -8.94 -23.96 -10.66
C CYS A 142 -8.70 -22.45 -10.52
N SER A 143 -9.22 -21.84 -9.47
CA SER A 143 -8.92 -20.45 -9.11
C SER A 143 -8.81 -20.29 -7.60
N SER A 144 -8.05 -19.31 -7.16
CA SER A 144 -7.93 -18.93 -5.76
C SER A 144 -7.80 -17.43 -5.63
N GLY A 145 -8.03 -16.93 -4.43
CA GLY A 145 -7.90 -15.52 -4.16
C GLY A 145 -7.94 -15.15 -2.70
N ILE A 146 -7.60 -13.89 -2.47
CA ILE A 146 -7.71 -13.22 -1.18
C ILE A 146 -8.38 -11.89 -1.43
N ASP A 147 -9.46 -11.61 -0.71
CA ASP A 147 -10.13 -10.33 -0.77
C ASP A 147 -10.48 -9.80 0.62
N PHE A 148 -10.44 -8.49 0.75
CA PHE A 148 -10.86 -7.79 1.96
C PHE A 148 -11.24 -6.35 1.72
N LYS A 149 -12.11 -5.85 2.61
CA LYS A 149 -12.39 -4.44 2.82
C LYS A 149 -12.15 -4.15 4.29
N ILE A 150 -11.14 -3.36 4.58
CA ILE A 150 -10.69 -3.05 5.94
C ILE A 150 -10.66 -1.55 6.17
N LYS A 151 -10.73 -1.14 7.44
CA LYS A 151 -10.79 0.27 7.82
C LYS A 151 -9.49 0.74 8.44
N LYS A 152 -9.20 2.01 8.29
CA LYS A 152 -8.09 2.67 8.97
C LYS A 152 -8.35 2.71 10.48
N ILE A 153 -7.32 2.45 11.29
CA ILE A 153 -7.34 2.59 12.76
C ILE A 153 -6.75 3.92 13.22
#